data_AF-A0A3R9NXP5-F1
#
_entry.id   AF-A0A3R9NXP5-F1
#
_cell.length_a   1.000
_cell.length_b   1.000
_cell.length_c   1.000
_cell.angle_alpha   90.00
_cell.angle_beta   90.00
_cell.angle_gamma   90.00
#
_symmetry.space_group_name_H-M   'P 1'
#
loop_
_entity.id
_entity.type
_entity.pdbx_description
1 polymer ?
#
loop_
_entity_poly.entity_id
_entity_poly.type
_entity_poly.pdbx_seq_one_letter_code
_entity_poly.pdbx_strand_id
1 'polypeptide(L)'
;MRILLKLLLLLSASQLALAQRATFTLPETGQVITFSFHPVSDPSDNFDSVDVTSADKHFHFPAKNTVARFPATAKERRAEGFWIDIPGLKLHPSRYFLVGNYGTATDVHSLLFFVGAAYASEASPLLVLGFSATGEPYKVLERQYLDVTSFQLAPDGTPLIVGKDALSEVMRGDGGNGSAKPYATTYDPFSVFTLRSGEKAVYSLEESRNYNLKHYVWAGPHSREDFAVFYNIPGHPKPLGAPISRAETLLGGSK
;
A
#
# COMPACT_ATOMS: atom_id res chain seq x y z
N MET A 1 9.21 50.84 35.52
CA MET A 1 7.96 50.47 34.85
C MET A 1 8.18 50.34 33.33
N ARG A 2 8.95 49.33 32.87
CA ARG A 2 9.15 49.04 31.43
C ARG A 2 9.79 47.68 31.10
N ILE A 3 9.82 46.75 32.06
CA ILE A 3 10.46 45.42 31.88
C ILE A 3 9.45 44.28 32.04
N LEU A 4 8.22 44.56 32.50
CA LEU A 4 7.22 43.52 32.80
C LEU A 4 6.30 43.13 31.63
N LEU A 5 6.50 43.68 30.41
CA LEU A 5 5.56 43.51 29.29
C LEU A 5 6.11 42.73 28.09
N LYS A 6 7.28 42.09 28.23
CA LYS A 6 7.85 41.21 27.18
C LYS A 6 7.92 39.73 27.56
N LEU A 7 7.52 39.37 28.77
CA LEU A 7 7.50 37.98 29.23
C LEU A 7 6.13 37.29 29.11
N LEU A 8 5.16 37.94 28.43
CA LEU A 8 3.80 37.40 28.25
C LEU A 8 3.46 37.02 26.80
N LEU A 9 4.44 37.00 25.89
CA LEU A 9 4.23 36.75 24.45
C LEU A 9 5.12 35.64 23.87
N LEU A 10 5.64 34.77 24.73
CA LEU A 10 6.32 33.52 24.35
C LEU A 10 5.72 32.33 25.13
N LEU A 11 4.41 32.32 25.29
CA LEU A 11 3.65 31.07 25.30
C LEU A 11 3.39 30.73 23.83
N SER A 12 4.46 30.42 23.11
CA SER A 12 4.36 29.66 21.86
C SER A 12 3.58 28.41 22.22
N ALA A 13 2.38 28.31 21.66
CA ALA A 13 1.51 27.16 21.77
C ALA A 13 2.30 25.91 21.40
N SER A 14 2.87 25.25 22.41
CA SER A 14 3.11 23.82 22.38
C SER A 14 1.71 23.19 22.41
N GLN A 15 1.01 23.24 21.28
CA GLN A 15 0.04 22.19 21.00
C GLN A 15 0.89 20.92 20.94
N LEU A 16 1.07 20.30 22.11
CA LEU A 16 1.35 18.88 22.20
C LEU A 16 0.22 18.26 21.39
N ALA A 17 0.50 17.94 20.12
CA ALA A 17 -0.38 17.16 19.31
C ALA A 17 -0.58 15.86 20.09
N LEU A 18 -1.71 15.74 20.80
CA LEU A 18 -2.02 14.53 21.52
C LEU A 18 -2.05 13.43 20.47
N ALA A 19 -1.17 12.44 20.61
CA ALA A 19 -1.21 11.25 19.77
C ALA A 19 -2.65 10.75 19.71
N GLN A 20 -3.21 10.63 18.50
CA GLN A 20 -4.57 10.13 18.36
C GLN A 20 -4.54 8.65 18.76
N ARG A 21 -5.51 8.21 19.57
CA ARG A 21 -5.51 6.85 20.13
C ARG A 21 -6.63 6.01 19.54
N ALA A 22 -6.35 4.72 19.37
CA ALA A 22 -7.36 3.72 19.05
C ALA A 22 -7.13 2.47 19.90
N THR A 23 -8.17 1.66 20.06
CA THR A 23 -8.06 0.33 20.67
C THR A 23 -8.63 -0.71 19.73
N PHE A 24 -8.09 -1.92 19.76
CA PHE A 24 -8.58 -3.07 19.01
C PHE A 24 -8.50 -4.31 19.88
N THR A 25 -9.57 -5.10 19.91
CA THR A 25 -9.57 -6.39 20.62
C THR A 25 -9.20 -7.48 19.63
N LEU A 26 -8.10 -8.19 19.89
CA LEU A 26 -7.66 -9.30 19.06
C LEU A 26 -8.65 -10.47 19.20
N PRO A 27 -9.26 -10.97 18.12
CA PRO A 27 -10.08 -12.17 18.17
C PRO A 27 -9.27 -13.43 18.52
N GLU A 28 -7.99 -13.51 18.16
CA GLU A 28 -7.09 -14.63 18.49
C GLU A 28 -6.89 -14.85 20.00
N THR A 29 -6.81 -13.77 20.79
CA THR A 29 -6.40 -13.84 22.21
C THR A 29 -7.39 -13.19 23.16
N GLY A 30 -8.39 -12.46 22.66
CA GLY A 30 -9.26 -11.58 23.46
C GLY A 30 -8.55 -10.36 24.02
N GLN A 31 -7.27 -10.16 23.70
CA GLN A 31 -6.45 -9.10 24.26
C GLN A 31 -6.81 -7.74 23.65
N VAL A 32 -6.85 -6.71 24.48
CA VAL A 32 -7.00 -5.32 24.02
C VAL A 32 -5.63 -4.73 23.70
N ILE A 33 -5.48 -4.26 22.46
CA ILE A 33 -4.31 -3.56 21.94
C ILE A 33 -4.62 -2.08 21.87
N THR A 34 -3.67 -1.25 22.32
CA THR A 34 -3.79 0.21 22.22
C THR A 34 -2.81 0.75 21.19
N PHE A 35 -3.29 1.65 20.35
CA PHE A 35 -2.51 2.34 19.33
C PHE A 35 -2.40 3.82 19.69
N SER A 36 -1.21 4.39 19.54
CA SER A 36 -0.99 5.83 19.55
C SER A 36 -0.37 6.24 18.21
N PHE A 37 -1.09 7.07 17.45
CA PHE A 37 -0.66 7.57 16.14
C PHE A 37 0.06 8.90 16.31
N HIS A 38 1.29 8.98 15.81
CA HIS A 38 2.11 10.19 15.88
C HIS A 38 1.93 11.02 14.61
N PRO A 39 1.31 12.20 14.71
CA PRO A 39 0.94 12.97 13.54
C PRO A 39 2.17 13.54 12.82
N VAL A 40 2.06 13.69 11.50
CA VAL A 40 3.02 14.47 10.72
C VAL A 40 2.84 15.95 11.03
N SER A 41 3.89 16.75 10.91
CA SER A 41 3.87 18.21 11.14
C SER A 41 2.97 19.02 10.21
N ASP A 42 2.28 18.39 9.28
CA ASP A 42 1.44 19.04 8.27
C ASP A 42 -0.02 19.16 8.78
N PRO A 43 -0.90 19.93 8.11
CA PRO A 43 -2.28 20.11 8.57
C PRO A 43 -3.19 18.90 8.27
N SER A 44 -2.66 17.83 7.67
CA SER A 44 -3.41 16.60 7.45
C SER A 44 -3.39 15.77 8.73
N ASP A 45 -4.49 15.09 9.04
CA ASP A 45 -4.59 14.17 10.19
C ASP A 45 -3.77 12.87 10.01
N ASN A 46 -2.76 12.91 9.14
CA ASN A 46 -1.89 11.81 8.77
C ASN A 46 -0.80 11.58 9.83
N PHE A 47 -0.15 10.42 9.77
CA PHE A 47 0.84 10.01 10.76
C PHE A 47 2.08 9.37 10.11
N ASP A 48 3.24 9.47 10.75
CA ASP A 48 4.51 8.87 10.29
C ASP A 48 4.88 7.59 11.04
N SER A 49 4.24 7.35 12.18
CA SER A 49 4.55 6.22 13.04
C SER A 49 3.38 5.87 13.94
N VAL A 50 3.35 4.60 14.36
CA VAL A 50 2.37 4.08 15.30
C VAL A 50 3.07 3.35 16.43
N ASP A 51 2.75 3.73 17.65
CA ASP A 51 3.08 2.95 18.84
C ASP A 51 1.95 1.98 19.15
N VAL A 52 2.32 0.73 19.39
CA VAL A 52 1.41 -0.35 19.74
C VAL A 52 1.75 -0.82 21.15
N THR A 53 0.78 -0.78 22.04
CA THR A 53 0.89 -1.36 23.39
C THR A 53 0.13 -2.67 23.44
N SER A 54 0.84 -3.74 23.78
CA SER A 54 0.33 -5.12 23.86
C SER A 54 0.94 -5.80 25.08
N ALA A 55 0.11 -6.31 26.00
CA ALA A 55 0.53 -7.03 27.21
C ALA A 55 1.64 -6.30 28.00
N ASP A 56 1.43 -5.01 28.26
CA ASP A 56 2.37 -4.08 28.92
C ASP A 56 3.71 -3.87 28.20
N LYS A 57 3.87 -4.41 26.99
CA LYS A 57 5.00 -4.14 26.10
C LYS A 57 4.63 -3.03 25.13
N HIS A 58 5.64 -2.23 24.77
CA HIS A 58 5.53 -1.13 23.83
C HIS A 58 6.35 -1.43 22.57
N PHE A 59 5.72 -1.28 21.41
CA PHE A 59 6.32 -1.52 20.11
C PHE A 59 6.17 -0.26 19.26
N HIS A 60 7.27 0.22 18.67
CA HIS A 60 7.26 1.37 17.79
C HIS A 60 7.40 0.92 16.34
N PHE A 61 6.47 1.34 15.48
CA PHE A 61 6.50 1.06 14.06
C PHE A 61 6.59 2.37 13.28
N PRO A 62 7.80 2.78 12.85
CA PRO A 62 7.93 3.85 11.89
C PRO A 62 7.37 3.36 10.55
N ALA A 63 6.51 4.16 9.95
CA ALA A 63 6.08 3.95 8.57
C ALA A 63 7.14 4.56 7.66
N LYS A 64 7.52 3.84 6.60
CA LYS A 64 8.45 4.40 5.59
C LYS A 64 7.92 5.65 4.91
N ASN A 65 6.60 5.82 4.87
CA ASN A 65 5.92 6.96 4.28
C ASN A 65 4.72 7.34 5.15
N THR A 66 4.25 8.57 4.99
CA THR A 66 3.07 9.09 5.67
C THR A 66 1.85 8.19 5.43
N VAL A 67 1.23 7.75 6.53
CA VAL A 67 -0.02 6.99 6.52
C VAL A 67 -1.19 7.94 6.69
N ALA A 68 -2.25 7.73 5.92
CA ALA A 68 -3.42 8.59 5.97
C ALA A 68 -4.44 8.15 7.02
N ARG A 69 -5.14 9.15 7.56
CA ARG A 69 -6.42 8.93 8.23
C ARG A 69 -7.53 8.98 7.19
N PHE A 70 -8.36 7.94 7.11
CA PHE A 70 -9.48 7.90 6.18
C PHE A 70 -10.51 8.99 6.52
N PRO A 71 -10.99 9.79 5.55
CA PRO A 71 -12.07 10.75 5.78
C PRO A 71 -13.36 10.13 6.34
N ALA A 72 -14.17 10.93 7.02
CA ALA A 72 -15.34 10.44 7.76
C ALA A 72 -16.48 10.02 6.81
N THR A 73 -16.65 10.73 5.70
CA THR A 73 -17.73 10.48 4.75
C THR A 73 -17.25 9.72 3.52
N ALA A 74 -18.13 8.91 2.91
CA ALA A 74 -17.80 8.22 1.67
C ALA A 74 -17.48 9.19 0.52
N LYS A 75 -18.10 10.38 0.52
CA LYS A 75 -17.86 11.42 -0.48
C LYS A 75 -16.44 11.96 -0.39
N GLU A 76 -15.99 12.33 0.81
CA GLU A 76 -14.62 12.82 1.04
C GLU A 76 -13.59 11.74 0.71
N ARG A 77 -13.85 10.49 1.15
CA ARG A 77 -12.97 9.36 0.84
C ARG A 77 -12.77 9.18 -0.67
N ARG A 78 -13.84 9.22 -1.46
CA ARG A 78 -13.76 9.16 -2.92
C ARG A 78 -13.02 10.36 -3.51
N ALA A 79 -13.23 11.56 -2.96
CA ALA A 79 -12.57 12.77 -3.42
C ALA A 79 -11.04 12.73 -3.18
N GLU A 80 -10.62 12.05 -2.11
CA GLU A 80 -9.21 11.85 -1.75
C GLU A 80 -8.62 10.54 -2.29
N GLY A 81 -9.34 9.82 -3.16
CA GLY A 81 -8.84 8.59 -3.78
C GLY A 81 -8.86 7.35 -2.87
N PHE A 82 -9.48 7.41 -1.70
CA PHE A 82 -9.68 6.25 -0.83
C PHE A 82 -10.86 5.40 -1.29
N TRP A 83 -10.55 4.29 -1.96
CA TRP A 83 -11.48 3.22 -2.28
C TRP A 83 -11.70 2.35 -1.04
N ILE A 84 -12.60 2.73 -0.13
CA ILE A 84 -12.79 1.99 1.14
C ILE A 84 -13.53 0.66 1.03
N ASP A 85 -14.16 0.38 -0.11
CA ASP A 85 -14.82 -0.91 -0.34
C ASP A 85 -13.80 -1.92 -0.88
N ILE A 86 -12.72 -2.13 -0.13
CA ILE A 86 -11.71 -3.15 -0.45
C ILE A 86 -12.25 -4.50 0.01
N PRO A 87 -12.55 -5.45 -0.90
CA PRO A 87 -13.09 -6.75 -0.53
C PRO A 87 -12.23 -7.45 0.53
N GLY A 88 -12.90 -7.97 1.55
CA GLY A 88 -12.26 -8.67 2.69
C GLY A 88 -11.66 -7.76 3.76
N LEU A 89 -11.70 -6.44 3.59
CA LEU A 89 -11.26 -5.48 4.60
C LEU A 89 -12.43 -4.64 5.14
N LYS A 90 -12.32 -4.21 6.39
CA LYS A 90 -13.31 -3.34 7.05
C LYS A 90 -12.64 -2.15 7.71
N LEU A 91 -13.14 -0.94 7.48
CA LEU A 91 -12.62 0.26 8.13
C LEU A 91 -12.90 0.23 9.63
N HIS A 92 -11.85 0.36 10.43
CA HIS A 92 -11.98 0.50 11.87
C HIS A 92 -12.63 1.85 12.24
N PRO A 93 -13.45 1.95 13.31
CA PRO A 93 -14.10 3.21 13.70
C PRO A 93 -13.15 4.40 13.95
N SER A 94 -11.89 4.14 14.31
CA SER A 94 -10.86 5.18 14.44
C SER A 94 -10.50 5.86 13.12
N ARG A 95 -10.79 5.21 11.99
CA ARG A 95 -10.46 5.60 10.62
C ARG A 95 -8.96 5.61 10.31
N TYR A 96 -8.14 4.93 11.11
CA TYR A 96 -6.69 4.88 10.90
C TYR A 96 -6.20 3.64 10.17
N PHE A 97 -7.01 2.58 10.14
CA PHE A 97 -6.65 1.32 9.52
C PHE A 97 -7.88 0.55 9.09
N LEU A 98 -7.68 -0.34 8.13
CA LEU A 98 -8.64 -1.39 7.79
C LEU A 98 -8.26 -2.68 8.50
N VAL A 99 -9.24 -3.50 8.83
CA VAL A 99 -9.07 -4.81 9.49
C VAL A 99 -9.40 -5.90 8.49
N GLY A 100 -8.49 -6.86 8.33
CA GLY A 100 -8.71 -8.12 7.61
C GLY A 100 -8.50 -9.30 8.55
N ASN A 101 -9.40 -10.27 8.50
CA ASN A 101 -9.31 -11.49 9.32
C ASN A 101 -9.17 -12.72 8.44
N TYR A 102 -8.37 -13.70 8.87
CA TYR A 102 -8.19 -14.97 8.18
C TYR A 102 -8.07 -16.14 9.17
N GLY A 103 -8.04 -17.36 8.67
CA GLY A 103 -7.96 -18.57 9.49
C GLY A 103 -9.33 -19.25 9.67
N THR A 104 -9.48 -19.99 10.75
CA THR A 104 -10.70 -20.77 11.05
C THR A 104 -11.50 -20.12 12.17
N ALA A 105 -12.74 -20.57 12.41
CA ALA A 105 -13.56 -20.05 13.51
C ALA A 105 -12.90 -20.22 14.90
N THR A 106 -11.99 -21.18 15.04
CA THR A 106 -11.27 -21.50 16.28
C THR A 106 -9.83 -20.99 16.30
N ASP A 107 -9.34 -20.46 15.19
CA ASP A 107 -7.98 -19.95 15.01
C ASP A 107 -8.02 -18.78 14.03
N VAL A 108 -8.60 -17.67 14.49
CA VAL A 108 -8.76 -16.43 13.72
C VAL A 108 -7.53 -15.58 13.92
N HIS A 109 -6.97 -15.05 12.84
CA HIS A 109 -5.82 -14.13 12.86
C HIS A 109 -6.23 -12.78 12.28
N SER A 110 -5.75 -11.70 12.88
CA SER A 110 -6.06 -10.34 12.45
C SER A 110 -4.88 -9.64 11.78
N LEU A 111 -5.18 -8.87 10.73
CA LEU A 111 -4.26 -7.97 10.05
C LEU A 111 -4.81 -6.55 10.05
N LEU A 112 -3.94 -5.58 10.34
CA LEU A 112 -4.25 -4.15 10.28
C LEU A 112 -3.54 -3.53 9.08
N PHE A 113 -4.31 -2.95 8.17
CA PHE A 113 -3.83 -2.31 6.94
C PHE A 113 -3.86 -0.79 7.12
N PHE A 114 -2.67 -0.22 7.10
CA PHE A 114 -2.39 1.20 7.21
C PHE A 114 -2.06 1.73 5.81
N VAL A 115 -2.96 2.51 5.23
CA VAL A 115 -2.88 2.99 3.84
C VAL A 115 -2.44 4.44 3.83
N GLY A 116 -1.37 4.73 3.09
CA GLY A 116 -0.86 6.08 2.89
C GLY A 116 -1.71 6.90 1.94
N ALA A 117 -1.53 8.22 2.00
CA ALA A 117 -2.12 9.11 1.01
C ALA A 117 -1.42 8.86 -0.35
N ALA A 118 -2.18 8.40 -1.34
CA ALA A 118 -1.73 8.43 -2.72
C ALA A 118 -1.71 9.89 -3.21
N TYR A 119 -0.72 10.25 -4.02
CA TYR A 119 -0.69 11.54 -4.69
C TYR A 119 -0.67 11.33 -6.21
N ALA A 120 -1.59 12.01 -6.90
CA ALA A 120 -1.76 11.94 -8.34
C ALA A 120 -1.90 10.48 -8.84
N SER A 121 -0.91 9.99 -9.59
CA SER A 121 -0.91 8.65 -10.20
C SER A 121 -0.03 7.65 -9.44
N GLU A 122 0.46 7.99 -8.24
CA GLU A 122 1.27 7.10 -7.43
C GLU A 122 0.38 6.23 -6.54
N ALA A 123 0.69 4.93 -6.46
CA ALA A 123 0.02 4.03 -5.54
C ALA A 123 0.29 4.45 -4.08
N SER A 124 -0.70 4.24 -3.22
CA SER A 124 -0.58 4.50 -1.79
C SER A 124 0.52 3.62 -1.16
N PRO A 125 1.33 4.19 -0.25
CA PRO A 125 2.13 3.38 0.66
C PRO A 125 1.26 2.42 1.46
N LEU A 126 1.77 1.24 1.78
CA LEU A 126 1.06 0.26 2.58
C LEU A 126 1.94 -0.25 3.71
N LEU A 127 1.46 -0.17 4.94
CA LEU A 127 1.98 -0.89 6.09
C LEU A 127 0.93 -1.89 6.57
N VAL A 128 1.32 -3.14 6.75
CA VAL A 128 0.46 -4.19 7.30
C VAL A 128 1.09 -4.73 8.56
N LEU A 129 0.35 -4.69 9.66
CA LEU A 129 0.73 -5.33 10.93
C LEU A 129 -0.13 -6.57 11.15
N GLY A 130 0.49 -7.63 11.67
CA GLY A 130 -0.17 -8.82 12.19
C GLY A 130 0.19 -9.01 13.66
N PHE A 131 -0.39 -10.03 14.29
CA PHE A 131 -0.13 -10.36 15.69
C PHE A 131 0.24 -11.83 15.83
N SER A 132 1.22 -12.12 16.67
CA SER A 132 1.58 -13.50 17.02
C SER A 132 0.49 -14.14 17.88
N ALA A 133 0.60 -15.44 18.13
CA ALA A 133 -0.27 -16.15 19.07
C ALA A 133 -0.23 -15.58 20.51
N THR A 134 0.79 -14.81 20.86
CA THR A 134 0.91 -14.11 22.15
C THR A 134 0.40 -12.67 22.11
N GLY A 135 -0.16 -12.22 20.98
CA GLY A 135 -0.62 -10.85 20.78
C GLY A 135 0.49 -9.84 20.49
N GLU A 136 1.74 -10.29 20.27
CA GLU A 136 2.83 -9.38 19.93
C GLU A 136 2.71 -8.92 18.47
N PRO A 137 2.68 -7.61 18.21
CA PRO A 137 2.57 -7.09 16.86
C PRO A 137 3.86 -7.31 16.08
N TYR A 138 3.74 -7.60 14.79
CA TYR A 138 4.87 -7.69 13.88
C TYR A 138 4.52 -7.13 12.49
N LYS A 139 5.55 -6.65 11.78
CA LYS A 139 5.39 -6.10 10.43
C LYS A 139 5.23 -7.25 9.43
N VAL A 140 4.03 -7.39 8.88
CA VAL A 140 3.68 -8.41 7.89
C VAL A 140 4.15 -8.00 6.49
N LEU A 141 3.83 -6.78 6.09
CA LEU A 141 4.18 -6.23 4.78
C LEU A 141 4.41 -4.73 4.91
N GLU A 142 5.39 -4.20 4.19
CA GLU A 142 5.54 -2.76 4.03
C GLU A 142 6.02 -2.46 2.61
N ARG A 143 5.25 -1.64 1.90
CA ARG A 143 5.49 -1.27 0.52
C ARG A 143 5.40 0.24 0.39
N GLN A 144 6.33 0.80 -0.38
CA GLN A 144 6.30 2.22 -0.72
C GLN A 144 5.17 2.54 -1.69
N TYR A 145 4.89 1.62 -2.61
CA TYR A 145 3.87 1.74 -3.63
C TYR A 145 3.10 0.42 -3.70
N LEU A 146 1.89 0.38 -3.14
CA LEU A 146 0.98 -0.75 -3.32
C LEU A 146 -0.45 -0.33 -3.02
N ASP A 147 -1.25 -0.14 -4.06
CA ASP A 147 -2.68 0.06 -3.92
C ASP A 147 -3.30 -1.29 -3.57
N VAL A 148 -3.62 -1.50 -2.30
CA VAL A 148 -4.33 -2.70 -1.88
C VAL A 148 -5.72 -2.72 -2.52
N THR A 149 -6.05 -3.83 -3.17
CA THR A 149 -7.30 -3.99 -3.95
C THR A 149 -8.20 -5.08 -3.43
N SER A 150 -7.65 -6.08 -2.74
CA SER A 150 -8.43 -7.07 -2.00
C SER A 150 -7.58 -7.78 -0.95
N PHE A 151 -8.24 -8.27 0.09
CA PHE A 151 -7.72 -9.30 0.97
C PHE A 151 -8.64 -10.51 0.90
N GLN A 152 -8.12 -11.67 0.53
CA GLN A 152 -8.95 -12.84 0.27
C GLN A 152 -8.23 -14.14 0.61
N LEU A 153 -8.96 -15.26 0.58
CA LEU A 153 -8.38 -16.59 0.73
C LEU A 153 -8.28 -17.28 -0.63
N ALA A 154 -7.16 -17.96 -0.86
CA ALA A 154 -7.04 -18.95 -1.92
C ALA A 154 -7.94 -20.18 -1.63
N PRO A 155 -8.20 -21.05 -2.63
CA PRO A 155 -9.02 -22.25 -2.44
C PRO A 155 -8.50 -23.21 -1.35
N ASP A 156 -7.19 -23.21 -1.11
CA ASP A 156 -6.52 -23.99 -0.07
C ASP A 156 -6.56 -23.33 1.33
N GLY A 157 -7.18 -22.14 1.43
CA GLY A 157 -7.25 -21.34 2.65
C GLY A 157 -6.08 -20.38 2.86
N THR A 158 -5.10 -20.33 1.95
CA THR A 158 -3.96 -19.42 2.07
C THR A 158 -4.42 -17.95 1.98
N PRO A 159 -4.14 -17.09 2.98
CA PRO A 159 -4.46 -15.67 2.92
C PRO A 159 -3.62 -14.93 1.88
N LEU A 160 -4.29 -14.12 1.07
CA LEU A 160 -3.74 -13.36 -0.05
C LEU A 160 -3.98 -11.87 0.16
N ILE A 161 -2.89 -11.09 0.20
CA ILE A 161 -2.94 -9.64 0.04
C ILE A 161 -2.75 -9.35 -1.44
N VAL A 162 -3.74 -8.73 -2.06
CA VAL A 162 -3.71 -8.41 -3.48
C VAL A 162 -3.68 -6.91 -3.64
N GLY A 163 -2.72 -6.42 -4.42
CA GLY A 163 -2.64 -5.00 -4.74
C GLY A 163 -2.07 -4.75 -6.12
N LYS A 164 -1.99 -3.49 -6.48
CA LYS A 164 -1.28 -3.03 -7.68
C LYS A 164 -0.08 -2.25 -7.22
N ASP A 165 1.10 -2.68 -7.64
CA ASP A 165 2.27 -1.82 -7.51
C ASP A 165 2.05 -0.55 -8.37
N ALA A 166 2.77 0.55 -8.14
CA ALA A 166 2.68 1.73 -9.01
C ALA A 166 3.47 1.56 -10.32
N LEU A 167 3.78 0.33 -10.71
CA LEU A 167 4.75 0.02 -11.75
C LEU A 167 4.05 -0.10 -13.11
N SER A 168 3.45 1.01 -13.55
CA SER A 168 3.56 1.28 -14.98
C SER A 168 5.03 1.63 -15.23
N GLU A 169 5.85 0.63 -15.58
CA GLU A 169 7.26 0.86 -15.89
C GLU A 169 7.30 1.69 -17.17
N VAL A 170 7.45 2.99 -17.00
CA VAL A 170 7.71 3.93 -18.08
C VAL A 170 9.18 3.73 -18.48
N MET A 171 9.42 2.85 -19.45
CA MET A 171 10.77 2.66 -19.99
C MET A 171 11.22 3.92 -20.71
N ARG A 172 12.35 4.49 -20.24
CA ARG A 172 13.01 5.69 -20.79
C ARG A 172 14.45 5.32 -21.13
N GLY A 173 14.95 5.81 -22.26
CA GLY A 173 16.29 5.50 -22.76
C GLY A 173 16.48 6.03 -24.19
N ASP A 174 17.68 5.89 -24.75
CA ASP A 174 18.06 6.45 -26.06
C ASP A 174 17.40 5.76 -27.27
N GLY A 175 16.44 4.87 -27.04
CA GLY A 175 15.63 4.25 -28.08
C GLY A 175 14.64 5.23 -28.70
N GLY A 176 15.03 5.85 -29.81
CA GLY A 176 14.17 6.62 -30.71
C GLY A 176 13.81 8.03 -30.21
N ASN A 177 14.55 9.03 -30.70
CA ASN A 177 14.30 10.48 -30.53
C ASN A 177 14.66 11.14 -29.17
N GLY A 178 15.81 10.77 -28.60
CA GLY A 178 16.50 11.58 -27.58
C GLY A 178 15.97 11.41 -26.16
N SER A 179 16.76 10.72 -25.34
CA SER A 179 16.97 10.76 -23.88
C SER A 179 15.92 11.26 -22.87
N ALA A 180 14.65 11.50 -23.19
CA ALA A 180 13.65 11.94 -22.20
C ALA A 180 12.22 11.39 -22.38
N LYS A 181 11.86 10.81 -23.53
CA LYS A 181 10.49 10.37 -23.79
C LYS A 181 10.29 8.88 -23.45
N PRO A 182 9.18 8.52 -22.77
CA PRO A 182 8.73 7.14 -22.64
C PRO A 182 8.69 6.42 -23.99
N TYR A 183 9.32 5.25 -24.11
CA TYR A 183 9.24 4.41 -25.31
C TYR A 183 8.47 3.11 -25.07
N ALA A 184 8.24 2.71 -23.83
CA ALA A 184 7.32 1.63 -23.48
C ALA A 184 6.68 1.87 -22.11
N THR A 185 5.51 1.28 -21.92
CA THR A 185 4.88 1.13 -20.61
C THR A 185 4.63 -0.35 -20.42
N THR A 186 5.19 -0.96 -19.38
CA THR A 186 4.68 -2.27 -18.93
C THR A 186 3.39 -2.04 -18.15
N TYR A 187 2.44 -2.96 -18.30
CA TYR A 187 1.15 -2.90 -17.60
C TYR A 187 1.37 -3.20 -16.11
N ASP A 188 0.52 -2.68 -15.23
CA ASP A 188 0.50 -3.02 -13.79
C ASP A 188 -0.41 -4.24 -13.55
N PRO A 189 0.12 -5.47 -13.55
CA PRO A 189 -0.63 -6.63 -13.09
C PRO A 189 -0.89 -6.54 -11.59
N PHE A 190 -1.90 -7.25 -11.11
CA PHE A 190 -2.07 -7.45 -9.68
C PHE A 190 -0.87 -8.23 -9.10
N SER A 191 -0.25 -7.67 -8.08
CA SER A 191 0.74 -8.34 -7.24
C SER A 191 0.04 -9.03 -6.07
N VAL A 192 0.28 -10.33 -5.92
CA VAL A 192 -0.31 -11.14 -4.86
C VAL A 192 0.78 -11.58 -3.89
N PHE A 193 0.54 -11.30 -2.60
CA PHE A 193 1.41 -11.71 -1.51
C PHE A 193 0.69 -12.76 -0.67
N THR A 194 1.32 -13.92 -0.51
CA THR A 194 0.86 -14.99 0.37
C THR A 194 1.34 -14.76 1.79
N LEU A 195 0.51 -15.09 2.77
CA LEU A 195 0.81 -14.92 4.17
C LEU A 195 0.76 -16.27 4.92
N ARG A 196 1.59 -16.38 5.96
CA ARG A 196 1.49 -17.39 7.02
C ARG A 196 1.47 -16.68 8.38
N SER A 197 0.80 -17.28 9.36
CA SER A 197 0.73 -16.70 10.71
C SER A 197 2.13 -16.60 11.32
N GLY A 198 2.43 -15.46 11.95
CA GLY A 198 3.74 -15.15 12.52
C GLY A 198 4.83 -14.79 11.50
N GLU A 199 4.55 -14.81 10.20
CA GLU A 199 5.54 -14.59 9.15
C GLU A 199 5.27 -13.33 8.32
N LYS A 200 6.34 -12.80 7.69
CA LYS A 200 6.20 -11.74 6.69
C LYS A 200 5.47 -12.28 5.46
N ALA A 201 4.64 -11.44 4.85
CA ALA A 201 4.02 -11.77 3.57
C ALA A 201 5.10 -11.86 2.47
N VAL A 202 4.94 -12.85 1.59
CA VAL A 202 5.89 -13.15 0.51
C VAL A 202 5.18 -13.00 -0.82
N TYR A 203 5.81 -12.31 -1.78
CA TYR A 203 5.30 -12.24 -3.14
C TYR A 203 5.22 -13.62 -3.78
N SER A 204 4.09 -13.94 -4.41
CA SER A 204 3.89 -15.18 -5.15
C SER A 204 3.61 -14.88 -6.63
N LEU A 205 4.56 -15.24 -7.49
CA LEU A 205 4.41 -15.13 -8.94
C LEU A 205 3.26 -16.00 -9.46
N GLU A 206 3.12 -17.22 -8.90
CA GLU A 206 2.06 -18.14 -9.27
C GLU A 206 0.67 -17.58 -8.94
N GLU A 207 0.47 -17.10 -7.70
CA GLU A 207 -0.80 -16.51 -7.30
C GLU A 207 -1.11 -15.23 -8.06
N SER A 208 -0.07 -14.42 -8.33
CA SER A 208 -0.21 -13.23 -9.16
C SER A 208 -0.71 -13.59 -10.56
N ARG A 209 -0.10 -14.58 -11.21
CA ARG A 209 -0.56 -15.06 -12.53
C ARG A 209 -1.99 -15.59 -12.49
N ASN A 210 -2.31 -16.43 -11.51
CA ASN A 210 -3.64 -17.00 -11.35
C ASN A 210 -4.71 -15.94 -11.12
N TYR A 211 -4.41 -14.92 -10.31
CA TYR A 211 -5.32 -13.81 -10.05
C TYR A 211 -5.49 -12.96 -11.31
N ASN A 212 -4.40 -12.58 -11.98
CA ASN A 212 -4.48 -11.78 -13.22
C ASN A 212 -5.27 -12.50 -14.33
N LEU A 213 -5.11 -13.81 -14.52
CA LEU A 213 -5.89 -14.57 -15.51
C LEU A 213 -7.41 -14.51 -15.27
N LYS A 214 -7.84 -14.40 -14.01
CA LYS A 214 -9.26 -14.34 -13.62
C LYS A 214 -9.83 -12.93 -13.64
N HIS A 215 -9.01 -11.95 -13.30
CA HIS A 215 -9.46 -10.58 -13.00
C HIS A 215 -9.01 -9.54 -14.04
N TYR A 216 -8.11 -9.91 -14.96
CA TYR A 216 -7.51 -8.99 -15.91
C TYR A 216 -7.66 -9.52 -17.34
N VAL A 217 -8.76 -9.11 -18.00
CA VAL A 217 -9.20 -9.67 -19.29
C VAL A 217 -8.55 -8.98 -20.50
N TRP A 218 -7.91 -7.82 -20.34
CA TRP A 218 -7.55 -6.99 -21.50
C TRP A 218 -6.40 -7.57 -22.36
N ALA A 219 -5.61 -8.52 -21.85
CA ALA A 219 -4.61 -9.26 -22.63
C ALA A 219 -5.12 -10.60 -23.21
N GLY A 220 -6.38 -10.97 -22.93
CA GLY A 220 -6.94 -12.28 -23.29
C GLY A 220 -6.31 -13.45 -22.51
N PRO A 221 -6.76 -14.70 -22.75
CA PRO A 221 -6.28 -15.91 -22.06
C PRO A 221 -4.82 -16.28 -22.36
N HIS A 222 -4.13 -15.49 -23.18
CA HIS A 222 -2.73 -15.63 -23.55
C HIS A 222 -1.90 -14.43 -23.10
N SER A 223 -2.22 -13.84 -21.94
CA SER A 223 -1.39 -12.79 -21.34
C SER A 223 0.05 -13.29 -21.18
N ARG A 224 1.00 -12.57 -21.78
CA ARG A 224 2.43 -12.87 -21.64
C ARG A 224 3.18 -11.65 -21.13
N GLU A 225 3.91 -11.84 -20.05
CA GLU A 225 4.83 -10.83 -19.47
C GLU A 225 6.02 -10.52 -20.39
N ASP A 226 6.22 -11.32 -21.45
CA ASP A 226 7.26 -11.10 -22.43
C ASP A 226 6.82 -10.19 -23.58
N PHE A 227 5.68 -9.49 -23.47
CA PHE A 227 5.12 -8.62 -24.50
C PHE A 227 4.97 -7.17 -23.98
N ALA A 228 5.39 -6.19 -24.77
CA ALA A 228 5.30 -4.77 -24.45
C ALA A 228 4.63 -3.99 -25.60
N VAL A 229 4.03 -2.85 -25.25
CA VAL A 229 3.59 -1.85 -26.24
C VAL A 229 4.70 -0.82 -26.36
N PHE A 230 5.32 -0.79 -27.54
CA PHE A 230 6.36 0.14 -27.91
C PHE A 230 5.76 1.38 -28.58
N TYR A 231 6.22 2.55 -28.17
CA TYR A 231 5.87 3.86 -28.70
C TYR A 231 7.10 4.48 -29.36
N ASN A 232 6.89 5.42 -30.29
CA ASN A 232 7.97 6.20 -30.92
C ASN A 232 9.03 5.37 -31.68
N ILE A 233 8.66 4.17 -32.15
CA ILE A 233 9.54 3.36 -33.00
C ILE A 233 9.83 4.10 -34.31
N PRO A 234 11.10 4.26 -34.74
CA PRO A 234 11.45 4.87 -36.02
C PRO A 234 10.72 4.22 -37.20
N GLY A 235 10.06 5.01 -38.04
CA GLY A 235 9.32 4.50 -39.20
C GLY A 235 7.97 3.83 -38.90
N HIS A 236 7.55 3.75 -37.63
CA HIS A 236 6.27 3.19 -37.22
C HIS A 236 5.34 4.29 -36.66
N PRO A 237 4.28 4.69 -37.39
CA PRO A 237 3.42 5.82 -37.02
C PRO A 237 2.42 5.51 -35.91
N LYS A 238 2.35 4.26 -35.43
CA LYS A 238 1.41 3.80 -34.39
C LYS A 238 2.13 2.95 -33.36
N PRO A 239 1.62 2.88 -32.11
CA PRO A 239 2.14 1.95 -31.10
C PRO A 239 2.15 0.51 -31.62
N LEU A 240 3.17 -0.25 -31.26
CA LEU A 240 3.37 -1.63 -31.69
C LEU A 240 3.45 -2.55 -30.46
N GLY A 241 2.56 -3.53 -30.39
CA GLY A 241 2.73 -4.66 -29.47
C GLY A 241 3.75 -5.65 -30.02
N ALA A 242 4.81 -5.95 -29.27
CA ALA A 242 5.79 -6.98 -29.64
C ALA A 242 6.43 -7.61 -28.40
N PRO A 243 7.11 -8.77 -28.54
CA PRO A 243 7.88 -9.33 -27.44
C PRO A 243 8.97 -8.36 -26.96
N ILE A 244 9.22 -8.29 -25.64
CA ILE A 244 10.27 -7.46 -25.00
C ILE A 244 11.65 -7.80 -25.57
N SER A 245 11.90 -9.07 -25.92
CA SER A 245 13.14 -9.50 -26.56
C SER A 245 13.42 -8.82 -27.91
N ARG A 246 12.41 -8.18 -28.53
CA ARG A 246 12.58 -7.41 -29.77
C ARG A 246 12.87 -5.92 -29.53
N ALA A 247 12.91 -5.45 -28.29
CA ALA A 247 13.08 -4.04 -27.96
C ALA A 247 14.33 -3.42 -28.62
N GLU A 248 15.49 -4.05 -28.49
CA GLU A 248 16.74 -3.55 -29.07
C GLU A 248 16.69 -3.47 -30.61
N THR A 249 16.07 -4.46 -31.26
CA THR A 249 15.93 -4.47 -32.72
C THR A 249 14.95 -3.39 -33.21
N LEU A 250 13.86 -3.18 -32.48
CA LEU A 250 12.81 -2.22 -32.84
C LEU A 250 13.22 -0.77 -32.56
N LEU A 251 14.00 -0.53 -31.52
CA LEU A 251 14.43 0.81 -31.11
C LEU A 251 15.76 1.25 -31.75
N GLY A 252 16.29 0.45 -32.68
CA GLY A 252 17.48 0.79 -33.46
C GLY A 252 18.77 0.66 -32.67
N GLY A 253 18.93 -0.43 -31.90
CA GLY A 253 20.14 -0.75 -31.16
C GLY A 253 21.39 -0.46 -31.98
N SER A 254 22.14 0.54 -31.54
CA SER A 254 23.44 0.91 -32.08
C SER A 254 24.39 -0.29 -31.98
N LYS A 255 24.88 -0.75 -33.14
CA LYS A 255 26.25 -1.25 -33.19
C LYS A 255 27.20 -0.08 -33.27
#